data_AF-A0AAE0FB93-F1
#
_entry.id   AF-A0AAE0FB93-F1
#
_cell.length_a   1.000
_cell.length_b   1.000
_cell.length_c   1.000
_cell.angle_alpha   90.00
_cell.angle_beta   90.00
_cell.angle_gamma   90.00
#
_symmetry.space_group_name_H-M   'P 1'
#
loop_
_entity.id
_entity.type
_entity.pdbx_description
1 polymer ?
#
loop_
_entity_poly.entity_id
_entity_poly.type
_entity_poly.pdbx_seq_one_letter_code
_entity_poly.pdbx_strand_id
1 'polypeptide(L)'
;GLKQSKKKNSKKAQPKNSWGKKALEIPALYTTPNLNRLWSYTGQYPFQHNKTLAELATGWSEASGFWDPGHFVANEHWAAMLNMAQWGVGLFSTDTVQFVGGFSAGSAGKKPDSATHPGSPSDEATAYLAAVGDVDLGAEDEYQYKYALVLGNLETIRNFAYINSGYNKK
;
A
#
# COMPACT_ATOMS: atom_id res chain seq x y z
N GLY A 1 -46.05 28.24 18.13
CA GLY A 1 -45.91 27.07 17.24
C GLY A 1 -44.85 27.36 16.20
N LEU A 2 -43.72 26.66 16.26
CA LEU A 2 -42.62 26.77 15.31
C LEU A 2 -42.26 25.35 14.85
N LYS A 3 -42.67 24.98 13.64
CA LYS A 3 -42.28 23.71 13.01
C LYS A 3 -40.93 23.91 12.34
N GLN A 4 -39.87 23.31 12.90
CA GLN A 4 -38.60 23.17 12.21
C GLN A 4 -38.78 22.25 10.99
N SER A 5 -38.43 22.74 9.79
CA SER A 5 -38.42 21.91 8.59
C SER A 5 -37.16 21.04 8.60
N LYS A 6 -37.36 19.72 8.68
CA LYS A 6 -36.29 18.74 8.44
C LYS A 6 -35.96 18.78 6.96
N LYS A 7 -34.80 19.33 6.58
CA LYS A 7 -34.20 19.09 5.25
C LYS A 7 -33.98 17.59 5.13
N LYS A 8 -34.81 16.92 4.30
CA LYS A 8 -34.54 15.56 3.84
C LYS A 8 -33.24 15.63 3.03
N ASN A 9 -32.18 14.99 3.52
CA ASN A 9 -31.06 14.59 2.67
C ASN A 9 -31.65 13.67 1.60
N SER A 10 -31.89 14.20 0.40
CA SER A 10 -32.15 13.36 -0.75
C SER A 10 -30.86 12.59 -1.00
N LYS A 11 -30.89 11.29 -0.71
CA LYS A 11 -29.90 10.37 -1.29
C LYS A 11 -30.04 10.56 -2.80
N LYS A 12 -29.05 11.17 -3.45
CA LYS A 12 -28.98 11.20 -4.91
C LYS A 12 -29.11 9.74 -5.37
N ALA A 13 -30.07 9.48 -6.25
CA ALA A 13 -30.19 8.17 -6.86
C ALA A 13 -28.85 7.84 -7.52
N GLN A 14 -28.27 6.70 -7.17
CA GLN A 14 -27.09 6.19 -7.86
C GLN A 14 -27.48 5.96 -9.33
N PRO A 15 -26.64 6.34 -10.30
CA PRO A 15 -26.89 6.00 -11.70
C PRO A 15 -27.05 4.48 -11.80
N LYS A 16 -27.98 4.00 -12.65
CA LYS A 16 -28.37 2.58 -12.75
C LYS A 16 -27.20 1.63 -13.05
N ASN A 17 -26.03 2.17 -13.40
CA ASN A 17 -24.83 1.44 -13.79
C ASN A 17 -23.66 1.71 -12.83
N SER A 18 -23.90 2.04 -11.56
CA SER A 18 -22.83 2.21 -10.54
C SER A 18 -23.04 1.24 -9.39
N TRP A 19 -21.97 0.54 -9.01
CA TRP A 19 -21.92 -0.30 -7.80
C TRP A 19 -21.43 0.47 -6.56
N GLY A 20 -21.22 1.78 -6.71
CA GLY A 20 -20.61 2.67 -5.74
C GLY A 20 -19.09 2.50 -5.64
N LYS A 21 -18.42 3.49 -5.03
CA LYS A 21 -16.96 3.43 -4.81
C LYS A 21 -16.56 2.21 -3.98
N LYS A 22 -15.61 1.44 -4.49
CA LYS A 22 -14.97 0.31 -3.81
C LYS A 22 -13.46 0.48 -3.83
N ALA A 23 -12.83 0.14 -2.70
CA ALA A 23 -11.39 0.03 -2.61
C ALA A 23 -10.94 -1.19 -3.42
N LEU A 24 -10.07 -0.98 -4.40
CA LEU A 24 -9.43 -2.01 -5.20
C LEU A 24 -7.93 -2.00 -4.97
N GLU A 25 -7.34 -3.17 -4.91
CA GLU A 25 -5.90 -3.38 -4.77
C GLU A 25 -5.25 -3.47 -6.16
N ILE A 26 -4.42 -2.48 -6.51
CA ILE A 26 -4.02 -2.18 -7.90
C ILE A 26 -2.50 -1.94 -8.03
N PRO A 27 -1.63 -2.94 -7.88
CA PRO A 27 -1.89 -4.37 -7.64
C PRO A 27 -1.65 -4.79 -6.17
N ALA A 28 -2.03 -6.03 -5.87
CA ALA A 28 -1.56 -6.76 -4.69
C ALA A 28 -0.22 -7.48 -4.97
N LEU A 29 0.75 -7.29 -4.08
CA LEU A 29 2.07 -7.88 -4.11
C LEU A 29 2.28 -8.75 -2.86
N TYR A 30 2.59 -10.03 -3.10
CA TYR A 30 3.02 -10.96 -2.06
C TYR A 30 4.51 -11.23 -2.20
N THR A 31 5.23 -11.22 -1.10
CA THR A 31 6.68 -11.45 -1.08
C THR A 31 7.06 -12.55 -0.10
N THR A 32 8.27 -13.08 -0.29
CA THR A 32 8.86 -14.12 0.55
C THR A 32 9.07 -13.63 1.99
N PRO A 33 9.17 -14.54 2.98
CA PRO A 33 9.40 -14.17 4.37
C PRO A 33 10.63 -13.27 4.61
N ASN A 34 11.63 -13.32 3.74
CA ASN A 34 12.84 -12.48 3.83
C ASN A 34 12.58 -10.99 3.54
N LEU A 35 11.55 -10.67 2.76
CA LEU A 35 11.19 -9.31 2.33
C LEU A 35 10.05 -8.78 3.20
N ASN A 36 10.28 -8.73 4.51
CA ASN A 36 9.21 -8.51 5.47
C ASN A 36 9.28 -7.15 6.17
N ARG A 37 10.13 -6.23 5.72
CA ARG A 37 10.28 -4.88 6.29
C ARG A 37 9.59 -3.88 5.38
N LEU A 38 8.51 -3.28 5.86
CA LEU A 38 7.74 -2.29 5.12
C LEU A 38 8.38 -0.91 5.25
N TRP A 39 8.70 -0.29 4.12
CA TRP A 39 9.30 1.04 4.07
C TRP A 39 8.49 1.96 3.16
N SER A 40 8.36 3.23 3.56
CA SER A 40 7.81 4.29 2.72
C SER A 40 8.25 5.67 3.24
N TYR A 41 7.93 6.72 2.48
CA TYR A 41 7.95 8.09 2.96
C TYR A 41 6.55 8.49 3.47
N THR A 42 6.45 8.78 4.76
CA THR A 42 5.20 9.18 5.44
C THR A 42 5.24 10.63 5.95
N GLY A 43 6.28 11.38 5.60
CA GLY A 43 6.47 12.77 6.04
C GLY A 43 5.55 13.77 5.34
N GLN A 44 5.56 15.02 5.84
CA GLN A 44 4.69 16.11 5.37
C GLN A 44 5.22 16.84 4.12
N TYR A 45 6.45 16.55 3.70
CA TYR A 45 7.12 17.26 2.61
C TYR A 45 7.67 16.25 1.58
N PRO A 46 6.78 15.61 0.80
CA PRO A 46 7.18 14.57 -0.15
C PRO A 46 8.09 15.13 -1.23
N PHE A 47 8.90 14.25 -1.82
CA PHE A 47 9.84 14.58 -2.89
C PHE A 47 10.97 15.53 -2.44
N GLN A 48 11.29 15.55 -1.14
CA GLN A 48 12.49 16.17 -0.58
C GLN A 48 13.50 15.07 -0.18
N HIS A 49 14.47 14.81 -1.05
CA HIS A 49 15.47 13.73 -0.90
C HIS A 49 16.18 13.71 0.47
N ASN A 50 16.31 14.87 1.13
CA ASN A 50 16.98 15.03 2.41
C ASN A 50 16.13 14.63 3.63
N LYS A 51 14.88 14.19 3.44
CA LYS A 51 13.98 13.80 4.53
C LYS A 51 13.99 12.29 4.77
N THR A 52 13.89 11.91 6.04
CA THR A 52 13.97 10.55 6.55
C THR A 52 12.84 9.66 6.04
N LEU A 53 13.18 8.41 5.74
CA LEU A 53 12.24 7.33 5.40
C LEU A 53 11.79 6.62 6.68
N ALA A 54 10.57 6.07 6.67
CA ALA A 54 10.03 5.33 7.80
C ALA A 54 9.99 3.83 7.48
N GLU A 55 10.51 3.03 8.41
CA GLU A 55 10.10 1.64 8.52
C GLU A 55 8.78 1.61 9.29
N LEU A 56 7.77 1.00 8.70
CA LEU A 56 6.48 0.80 9.34
C LEU A 56 6.48 -0.57 10.01
N ALA A 57 5.95 -0.63 11.23
CA ALA A 57 5.75 -1.90 11.91
C ALA A 57 4.85 -2.80 11.05
N THR A 58 5.24 -4.07 10.87
CA THR A 58 4.47 -5.04 10.10
C THR A 58 4.09 -6.25 10.95
N GLY A 59 2.86 -6.73 10.83
CA GLY A 59 2.37 -7.91 11.50
C GLY A 59 1.02 -8.37 10.96
N TRP A 60 0.44 -9.29 11.71
CA TRP A 60 -0.89 -9.83 11.52
C TRP A 60 -1.65 -9.70 12.84
N SER A 61 -2.84 -9.11 12.78
CA SER A 61 -3.67 -8.94 13.96
C SER A 61 -4.72 -10.03 14.02
N GLU A 62 -4.51 -11.03 14.90
CA GLU A 62 -5.48 -12.10 15.15
C GLU A 62 -6.85 -11.57 15.59
N ALA A 63 -6.86 -10.44 16.31
CA ALA A 63 -8.09 -9.81 16.76
C ALA A 63 -8.94 -9.23 15.62
N SER A 64 -8.30 -8.75 14.55
CA SER A 64 -8.99 -8.16 13.40
C SER A 64 -9.01 -9.06 12.16
N GLY A 65 -8.22 -10.14 12.13
CA GLY A 65 -8.01 -10.97 10.95
C GLY A 65 -7.43 -10.17 9.77
N PHE A 66 -6.62 -9.14 10.08
CA PHE A 66 -6.14 -8.19 9.08
C PHE A 66 -4.66 -7.85 9.27
N TRP A 67 -4.07 -7.29 8.22
CA TRP A 67 -2.70 -6.79 8.21
C TRP A 67 -2.49 -5.66 9.23
N ASP A 68 -1.32 -5.65 9.86
CA ASP A 68 -0.80 -4.56 10.69
C ASP A 68 0.44 -4.01 9.98
N PRO A 69 0.55 -2.70 9.64
CA PRO A 69 -0.33 -1.60 10.04
C PRO A 69 -1.66 -1.56 9.27
N GLY A 70 -1.85 -2.43 8.27
CA GLY A 70 -3.03 -2.40 7.43
C GLY A 70 -2.94 -1.19 6.50
N HIS A 71 -3.94 -0.32 6.53
CA HIS A 71 -3.98 0.86 5.67
C HIS A 71 -3.03 1.97 6.14
N PHE A 72 -2.25 2.52 5.21
CA PHE A 72 -1.34 3.64 5.46
C PHE A 72 -1.21 4.56 4.24
N VAL A 73 -0.65 5.75 4.46
CA VAL A 73 -0.42 6.74 3.40
C VAL A 73 1.06 6.82 3.06
N ALA A 74 1.38 6.65 1.78
CA ALA A 74 2.70 6.77 1.18
C ALA A 74 2.77 8.04 0.31
N ASN A 75 3.17 9.16 0.90
CA ASN A 75 3.08 10.49 0.28
C ASN A 75 3.99 10.69 -0.95
N GLU A 76 4.89 9.75 -1.23
CA GLU A 76 5.73 9.74 -2.44
C GLU A 76 5.25 8.73 -3.49
N HIS A 77 4.02 8.19 -3.38
CA HIS A 77 3.43 7.23 -4.34
C HIS A 77 4.11 5.85 -4.37
N TRP A 78 4.93 5.52 -3.37
CA TRP A 78 5.61 4.24 -3.29
C TRP A 78 5.68 3.69 -1.87
N ALA A 79 5.68 2.36 -1.77
CA ALA A 79 6.05 1.62 -0.57
C ALA A 79 6.87 0.40 -0.97
N ALA A 80 7.66 -0.16 -0.05
CA ALA A 80 8.58 -1.24 -0.37
C ALA A 80 8.61 -2.32 0.71
N MET A 81 8.82 -3.55 0.27
CA MET A 81 9.08 -4.71 1.12
C MET A 81 10.55 -5.11 0.96
N LEU A 82 11.32 -4.95 2.03
CA LEU A 82 12.78 -5.09 2.04
C LEU A 82 13.24 -6.15 3.05
N ASN A 83 14.46 -6.65 2.84
CA ASN A 83 15.20 -7.42 3.84
C ASN A 83 16.04 -6.51 4.76
N MET A 84 16.83 -7.10 5.68
CA MET A 84 17.71 -6.31 6.57
C MET A 84 18.81 -5.54 5.84
N ALA A 85 19.24 -5.99 4.66
CA ALA A 85 20.20 -5.28 3.81
C ALA A 85 19.56 -4.14 2.99
N GLN A 86 18.31 -3.79 3.29
CA GLN A 86 17.51 -2.78 2.59
C GLN A 86 17.34 -3.06 1.08
N TRP A 87 17.44 -4.33 0.67
CA TRP A 87 17.19 -4.78 -0.68
C TRP A 87 15.83 -5.46 -0.77
N GLY A 88 15.11 -5.26 -1.86
CA GLY A 88 13.82 -5.90 -2.08
C GLY A 88 13.07 -5.32 -3.27
N VAL A 89 11.76 -5.17 -3.09
CA VAL A 89 10.84 -4.71 -4.12
C VAL A 89 10.04 -3.51 -3.64
N GLY A 90 10.04 -2.45 -4.44
CA GLY A 90 9.16 -1.30 -4.31
C GLY A 90 7.95 -1.43 -5.22
N LEU A 91 6.78 -1.07 -4.71
CA LEU A 91 5.58 -0.85 -5.50
C LEU A 91 5.37 0.67 -5.62
N PHE A 92 5.30 1.16 -6.86
CA PHE A 92 5.03 2.55 -7.19
C PHE A 92 3.74 2.66 -8.02
N SER A 93 2.87 3.61 -7.68
CA SER A 93 1.69 3.95 -8.47
C SER A 93 1.42 5.45 -8.40
N THR A 94 1.33 6.10 -9.57
CA THR A 94 0.97 7.53 -9.66
C THR A 94 -0.49 7.80 -9.28
N ASP A 95 -1.32 6.78 -9.25
CA ASP A 95 -2.78 6.94 -9.20
C ASP A 95 -3.29 7.05 -7.75
N THR A 96 -2.45 6.67 -6.77
CA THR A 96 -2.82 6.69 -5.35
C THR A 96 -1.60 6.87 -4.43
N VAL A 97 -1.87 7.39 -3.24
CA VAL A 97 -0.96 7.37 -2.09
C VAL A 97 -1.47 6.46 -0.97
N GLN A 98 -2.63 5.82 -1.17
CA GLN A 98 -3.21 4.89 -0.21
C GLN A 98 -2.63 3.50 -0.47
N PHE A 99 -2.12 2.87 0.58
CA PHE A 99 -1.57 1.54 0.53
C PHE A 99 -2.14 0.70 1.66
N VAL A 100 -2.09 -0.61 1.48
CA VAL A 100 -2.29 -1.58 2.55
C VAL A 100 -1.08 -2.49 2.61
N GLY A 101 -0.64 -2.86 3.80
CA GLY A 101 0.47 -3.79 3.94
C GLY A 101 0.57 -4.41 5.32
N GLY A 102 1.37 -5.47 5.40
CA GLY A 102 1.66 -6.17 6.64
C GLY A 102 2.39 -7.47 6.41
N PHE A 103 2.43 -8.31 7.44
CA PHE A 103 3.19 -9.56 7.42
C PHE A 103 2.51 -10.64 8.27
N SER A 104 2.30 -11.82 7.70
CA SER A 104 1.87 -13.01 8.45
C SER A 104 3.06 -13.94 8.66
N ALA A 105 3.27 -14.38 9.90
CA ALA A 105 4.29 -15.37 10.25
C ALA A 105 3.87 -16.82 9.95
N GLY A 106 2.61 -17.05 9.55
CA GLY A 106 2.05 -18.39 9.41
C GLY A 106 2.22 -19.23 10.68
N SER A 107 2.34 -20.55 10.54
CA SER A 107 2.55 -21.47 11.67
C SER A 107 3.88 -21.29 12.40
N ALA A 108 4.83 -20.49 11.87
CA ALA A 108 6.09 -20.22 12.54
C ALA A 108 5.93 -19.34 13.80
N GLY A 109 4.81 -18.61 13.91
CA GLY A 109 4.44 -17.82 15.09
C GLY A 109 5.34 -16.61 15.38
N LYS A 110 6.42 -16.41 14.62
CA LYS A 110 7.32 -15.27 14.73
C LYS A 110 7.78 -14.78 13.37
N LYS A 111 7.96 -13.47 13.25
CA LYS A 111 8.55 -12.84 12.07
C LYS A 111 9.99 -13.33 11.92
N PRO A 112 10.38 -13.87 10.75
CA PRO A 112 11.76 -14.24 10.49
C PRO A 112 12.65 -12.99 10.60
N ASP A 113 13.72 -13.10 11.37
CA ASP A 113 14.82 -12.15 11.24
C ASP A 113 15.69 -12.64 10.07
N SER A 114 15.99 -11.76 9.11
CA SER A 114 16.74 -12.19 7.91
C SER A 114 18.20 -12.52 8.18
N ALA A 115 18.70 -12.33 9.41
CA ALA A 115 20.09 -12.57 9.78
C ALA A 115 20.32 -14.02 10.25
N THR A 116 19.32 -14.64 10.88
CA THR A 116 19.39 -15.99 11.44
C THR A 116 18.45 -16.95 10.72
N HIS A 117 17.32 -16.45 10.19
CA HIS A 117 16.31 -17.26 9.51
C HIS A 117 15.62 -16.45 8.39
N PRO A 118 16.19 -16.35 7.18
CA PRO A 118 15.59 -15.58 6.08
C PRO A 118 14.24 -16.14 5.59
N GLY A 119 13.85 -17.32 6.06
CA GLY A 119 12.70 -18.07 5.57
C GLY A 119 12.98 -18.75 4.22
N SER A 120 12.13 -19.71 3.88
CA SER A 120 12.15 -20.51 2.66
C SER A 120 10.98 -20.12 1.74
N PRO A 121 11.09 -20.28 0.41
CA PRO A 121 9.94 -20.18 -0.50
C PRO A 121 8.78 -21.14 -0.16
N SER A 122 9.04 -22.19 0.62
CA SER A 122 8.04 -23.14 1.11
C SER A 122 7.36 -22.73 2.42
N ASP A 123 7.78 -21.63 3.05
CA ASP A 123 7.21 -21.19 4.31
C ASP A 123 5.81 -20.61 4.10
N GLU A 124 4.93 -20.82 5.08
CA GLU A 124 3.59 -20.22 5.11
C GLU A 124 3.64 -18.71 5.37
N ALA A 125 4.77 -18.20 5.85
CA ALA A 125 4.94 -16.79 6.17
C ALA A 125 4.98 -15.94 4.90
N THR A 126 4.29 -14.79 4.92
CA THR A 126 4.19 -13.91 3.75
C THR A 126 4.12 -12.45 4.14
N ALA A 127 4.80 -11.60 3.37
CA ALA A 127 4.60 -10.16 3.41
C ALA A 127 3.65 -9.75 2.29
N TYR A 128 2.79 -8.80 2.60
CA TYR A 128 1.74 -8.33 1.71
C TYR A 128 1.82 -6.81 1.56
N LEU A 129 1.69 -6.32 0.34
CA LEU A 129 1.67 -4.90 0.01
C LEU A 129 0.73 -4.65 -1.17
N ALA A 130 -0.14 -3.66 -1.11
CA ALA A 130 -0.91 -3.22 -2.25
C ALA A 130 -1.10 -1.71 -2.29
N ALA A 131 -1.14 -1.15 -3.50
CA ALA A 131 -1.66 0.18 -3.74
C ALA A 131 -3.19 0.11 -3.78
N VAL A 132 -3.89 1.07 -3.16
CA VAL A 132 -5.34 1.05 -3.02
C VAL A 132 -5.96 2.22 -3.79
N GLY A 133 -6.83 1.91 -4.75
CA GLY A 133 -7.61 2.90 -5.49
C GLY A 133 -9.10 2.79 -5.17
N ASP A 134 -9.76 3.92 -4.88
CA ASP A 134 -11.22 3.97 -4.74
C ASP A 134 -11.87 4.23 -6.10
N VAL A 135 -12.44 3.18 -6.69
CA VAL A 135 -13.01 3.22 -8.04
C VAL A 135 -14.51 2.96 -7.97
N ASP A 136 -15.29 3.71 -8.74
CA ASP A 136 -16.71 3.47 -8.97
C ASP A 136 -16.84 2.86 -10.36
N LEU A 137 -17.08 1.55 -10.42
CA LEU A 137 -17.23 0.82 -11.67
C LEU A 137 -18.68 0.34 -11.81
N GLY A 138 -19.18 0.39 -13.02
CA GLY A 138 -20.37 -0.28 -13.50
C GLY A 138 -20.10 -1.68 -14.02
N ALA A 139 -21.17 -2.39 -14.41
CA ALA A 139 -21.06 -3.76 -14.92
C ALA A 139 -20.27 -3.89 -16.22
N GLU A 140 -20.21 -2.83 -17.03
CA GLU A 140 -19.59 -2.82 -18.37
C GLU A 140 -18.36 -1.90 -18.45
N ASP A 141 -17.87 -1.41 -17.30
CA ASP A 141 -16.74 -0.48 -17.29
C ASP A 141 -15.41 -1.22 -17.41
N GLU A 142 -14.52 -0.69 -18.27
CA GLU A 142 -13.12 -1.11 -18.32
C GLU A 142 -12.27 -0.20 -17.42
N TYR A 143 -11.45 -0.80 -16.55
CA TYR A 143 -10.53 -0.07 -15.68
C TYR A 143 -9.08 -0.40 -16.00
N GLN A 144 -8.29 0.64 -16.28
CA GLN A 144 -6.86 0.53 -16.50
C GLN A 144 -6.13 1.26 -15.38
N TYR A 145 -5.08 0.61 -14.85
CA TYR A 145 -4.19 1.20 -13.84
C TYR A 145 -2.75 0.98 -14.24
N LYS A 146 -1.87 1.87 -13.77
CA LYS A 146 -0.43 1.78 -14.02
C LYS A 146 0.32 1.66 -12.70
N TYR A 147 1.30 0.77 -12.70
CA TYR A 147 2.20 0.59 -11.58
C TYR A 147 3.59 0.21 -12.08
N ALA A 148 4.58 0.35 -11.21
CA ALA A 148 5.91 -0.20 -11.41
C ALA A 148 6.29 -1.05 -10.19
N LEU A 149 6.90 -2.21 -10.47
CA LEU A 149 7.65 -2.96 -9.48
C LEU A 149 9.13 -2.65 -9.69
N VAL A 150 9.78 -2.14 -8.65
CA VAL A 150 11.16 -1.68 -8.71
C VAL A 150 12.01 -2.58 -7.81
N LEU A 151 12.90 -3.38 -8.41
CA LEU A 151 13.86 -4.17 -7.66
C LEU A 151 15.11 -3.36 -7.37
N GLY A 152 15.58 -3.43 -6.12
CA GLY A 152 16.80 -2.75 -5.73
C GLY A 152 16.85 -2.45 -4.25
N ASN A 153 17.80 -1.58 -3.88
CA ASN A 153 17.84 -1.05 -2.53
C ASN A 153 16.82 0.08 -2.34
N LEU A 154 16.63 0.48 -1.08
CA LEU A 154 15.71 1.57 -0.69
C LEU A 154 15.95 2.88 -1.48
N GLU A 155 17.21 3.22 -1.74
CA GLU A 155 17.57 4.41 -2.51
C GLU A 155 17.15 4.29 -3.99
N THR A 156 17.43 3.16 -4.65
CA THR A 156 17.00 2.87 -6.02
C THR A 156 15.49 2.99 -6.16
N ILE A 157 14.73 2.40 -5.22
CA ILE A 157 13.26 2.43 -5.24
C ILE A 157 12.75 3.87 -5.09
N ARG A 158 13.26 4.62 -4.12
CA ARG A 158 12.86 6.02 -3.91
C ARG A 158 13.21 6.88 -5.10
N ASN A 159 14.42 6.74 -5.65
CA ASN A 159 14.87 7.51 -6.82
C ASN A 159 14.00 7.25 -8.04
N PHE A 160 13.55 6.01 -8.25
CA PHE A 160 12.58 5.70 -9.28
C PHE A 160 11.29 6.52 -9.11
N ALA A 161 10.73 6.57 -7.91
CA ALA A 161 9.53 7.36 -7.64
C ALA A 161 9.74 8.86 -7.90
N TYR A 162 10.90 9.41 -7.57
CA TYR A 162 11.21 10.83 -7.83
C TYR A 162 11.30 11.16 -9.32
N ILE A 163 11.94 10.29 -10.10
CA ILE A 163 12.04 10.45 -11.55
C ILE A 163 10.65 10.34 -12.20
N ASN A 164 9.80 9.43 -11.70
CA ASN A 164 8.55 9.05 -12.36
C ASN A 164 7.28 9.68 -11.77
N SER A 165 7.35 10.40 -10.64
CA SER A 165 6.19 11.06 -10.01
C SER A 165 5.69 12.29 -10.79
N GLY A 166 6.47 12.78 -11.77
CA GLY A 166 6.17 14.03 -12.46
C GLY A 166 6.45 15.28 -11.62
N TYR A 167 6.95 15.16 -10.39
CA TYR A 167 7.34 16.30 -9.54
C TYR A 167 8.43 17.17 -10.19
N ASN A 168 9.33 16.55 -10.97
CA ASN A 168 10.40 17.25 -11.69
C ASN A 168 9.98 17.90 -13.02
N LYS A 169 8.67 18.00 -13.32
CA LYS A 169 8.15 18.59 -14.58
C LYS A 169 7.70 20.05 -14.45
N LYS A 170 8.25 20.83 -13.52
CA LYS A 170 7.99 22.27 -13.38
C LYS A 170 9.27 23.08 -13.30
#